data_AF-A0A3N5MHX3-F1
#
_entry.id   AF-A0A3N5MHX3-F1
#
_cell.length_a   1.000
_cell.length_b   1.000
_cell.length_c   1.000
_cell.angle_alpha   90.00
_cell.angle_beta   90.00
_cell.angle_gamma   90.00
#
_symmetry.space_group_name_H-M   'P 1'
#
loop_
_entity.id
_entity.type
_entity.pdbx_description
1 polymer ?
#
loop_
_entity_poly.entity_id
_entity_poly.type
_entity_poly.pdbx_seq_one_letter_code
_entity_poly.pdbx_strand_id
1 'polypeptide(L)' 'AERCTHRGGSLSKGTLADGVVTCPRHGARFDVRTGKNVGSPRILLVKGRADDLRSYAVQVEGDDVLVDLG' A
#
# COMPACT_ATOMS: atom_id res chain seq x y z
N ALA A 1 1.26 4.48 4.08
CA ALA A 1 0.27 5.55 3.84
C ALA A 1 -1.06 4.95 3.40
N GLU A 2 -2.19 5.61 3.74
CA GLU A 2 -3.59 5.25 3.41
C GLU A 2 -3.87 4.95 1.93
N ARG A 3 -3.46 5.91 1.12
CA ARG A 3 -4.00 6.14 -0.22
C ARG A 3 -3.02 5.63 -1.27
N CYS A 4 -3.56 4.89 -2.24
CA CYS A 4 -2.83 4.45 -3.41
C CYS A 4 -2.24 5.64 -4.17
N THR A 5 -0.93 5.62 -4.44
CA THR A 5 -0.17 6.64 -5.17
C THR A 5 -0.60 6.82 -6.63
N HIS A 6 -1.37 5.90 -7.19
CA HIS A 6 -1.91 6.07 -8.55
C HIS A 6 -2.99 7.16 -8.64
N ARG A 7 -4.12 6.96 -7.95
CA ARG A 7 -5.31 7.83 -8.03
C ARG A 7 -6.07 7.92 -6.69
N GLY A 8 -5.35 7.84 -5.58
CA GLY A 8 -5.86 8.10 -4.24
C GLY A 8 -6.86 7.06 -3.69
N GLY A 9 -6.91 5.85 -4.27
CA GLY A 9 -7.79 4.78 -3.80
C GLY A 9 -7.46 4.33 -2.38
N SER A 10 -8.48 4.05 -1.56
CA SER A 10 -8.34 3.57 -0.19
C SER A 10 -7.77 2.15 -0.18
N LEU A 11 -6.57 1.97 0.39
CA LEU A 11 -5.91 0.66 0.48
C LEU A 11 -6.51 -0.20 1.59
N SER A 12 -7.08 0.40 2.63
CA SER A 12 -7.75 -0.33 3.71
C SER A 12 -9.00 -1.10 3.24
N LYS A 13 -9.60 -0.70 2.12
CA LYS A 13 -10.70 -1.41 1.44
C LYS A 13 -10.21 -2.48 0.45
N GLY A 14 -8.90 -2.69 0.36
CA GLY A 14 -8.27 -3.66 -0.52
C GLY A 14 -8.16 -5.06 0.10
N THR A 15 -7.32 -5.88 -0.50
CA THR A 15 -6.97 -7.20 0.03
C THR A 15 -5.51 -7.22 0.47
N LEU A 16 -5.19 -8.00 1.50
CA LEU A 16 -3.83 -8.25 1.98
C LEU A 16 -3.54 -9.74 1.87
N ALA A 17 -2.48 -10.09 1.14
CA ALA A 17 -1.97 -11.45 1.04
C ALA A 17 -0.45 -11.41 0.98
N ASP A 18 0.22 -12.29 1.73
CA ASP A 18 1.69 -12.45 1.72
C ASP A 18 2.47 -11.15 1.92
N GLY A 19 1.97 -10.25 2.78
CA GLY A 19 2.58 -8.95 3.04
C GLY A 19 2.42 -7.93 1.92
N VAL A 20 1.54 -8.18 0.95
CA VAL A 20 1.24 -7.29 -0.17
C VAL A 20 -0.21 -6.84 -0.11
N VAL A 21 -0.42 -5.53 0.03
CA VAL A 21 -1.75 -4.93 -0.08
C VAL A 21 -2.06 -4.61 -1.55
N THR A 22 -3.25 -5.02 -2.00
CA THR A 22 -3.74 -4.78 -3.36
C THR A 22 -4.86 -3.73 -3.33
N CYS A 23 -4.66 -2.62 -4.04
CA CYS A 23 -5.65 -1.56 -4.20
C CYS A 23 -6.90 -2.07 -4.93
N PRO A 24 -8.11 -1.92 -4.36
CA PRO A 24 -9.32 -2.52 -4.91
C PRO A 24 -9.79 -1.86 -6.21
N ARG A 25 -9.30 -0.66 -6.53
CA ARG A 25 -9.73 0.08 -7.73
C ARG A 25 -9.16 -0.49 -9.01
N HIS A 26 -7.83 -0.56 -9.10
CA HIS A 26 -7.12 -0.88 -10.34
C HIS A 26 -5.97 -1.88 -10.11
N GLY A 27 -5.91 -2.53 -8.94
CA GLY A 27 -4.98 -3.62 -8.67
C GLY A 27 -3.52 -3.23 -8.46
N ALA A 28 -3.20 -1.96 -8.17
CA ALA A 28 -1.84 -1.61 -7.75
C ALA A 28 -1.48 -2.35 -6.45
N ARG A 29 -0.26 -2.87 -6.35
CA ARG A 29 0.20 -3.75 -5.26
C ARG A 29 1.41 -3.16 -4.55
N PHE A 30 1.38 -3.18 -3.22
CA PHE A 30 2.43 -2.58 -2.40
C PHE A 30 2.85 -3.54 -1.28
N ASP A 31 4.15 -3.68 -1.06
CA ASP A 31 4.69 -4.41 0.08
C ASP A 31 4.47 -3.58 1.36
N VAL A 32 3.72 -4.11 2.33
CA VAL A 32 3.35 -3.34 3.53
C VAL A 32 4.52 -3.09 4.49
N ARG A 33 5.62 -3.84 4.35
CA ARG A 33 6.81 -3.72 5.21
C ARG A 33 7.73 -2.61 4.76
N THR A 34 7.73 -2.32 3.46
CA THR A 34 8.67 -1.37 2.85
C THR A 34 7.99 -0.20 2.14
N GLY A 35 6.68 -0.28 1.90
CA GLY A 35 5.94 0.66 1.09
C GLY A 35 6.17 0.53 -0.42
N LYS A 36 7.12 -0.31 -0.87
CA LYS A 36 7.48 -0.43 -2.29
C LYS A 36 6.32 -0.90 -3.15
N ASN A 37 6.16 -0.28 -4.30
CA ASN A 37 5.26 -0.77 -5.33
C ASN A 37 5.85 -2.03 -5.98
N VAL A 38 5.15 -3.15 -5.82
CA VAL A 38 5.53 -4.45 -6.37
C VAL A 38 4.61 -4.91 -7.51
N GLY A 39 3.65 -4.06 -7.90
CA GLY A 39 2.77 -4.32 -9.02
C GLY A 39 2.01 -3.08 -9.46
N SER A 40 2.25 -2.66 -10.71
CA SER A 40 1.56 -1.50 -11.28
C SER A 40 0.06 -1.76 -11.46
N PRO A 41 -0.79 -0.72 -11.38
CA PRO A 41 -2.22 -0.85 -11.65
C PRO A 41 -2.47 -1.34 -13.09
N ARG A 42 -3.47 -2.20 -13.27
CA ARG A 42 -3.85 -2.76 -14.56
C ARG A 42 -5.38 -2.83 -14.69
N ILE A 43 -5.90 -2.29 -15.79
CA ILE A 43 -7.31 -2.47 -16.19
C ILE A 43 -7.29 -3.00 -17.61
N LEU A 44 -7.87 -4.17 -17.83
CA LEU A 44 -7.83 -4.84 -19.14
C LEU A 44 -6.39 -4.88 -19.68
N LEU A 45 -6.12 -4.25 -20.82
CA LEU A 45 -4.81 -4.18 -21.46
C LEU A 45 -3.99 -2.94 -21.08
N VAL A 46 -4.55 -2.02 -20.30
CA VAL A 46 -3.89 -0.76 -19.92
C VAL A 46 -3.12 -0.94 -18.61
N LYS A 47 -1.81 -0.70 -18.66
CA LYS A 47 -0.94 -0.63 -17.48
C LYS A 47 -0.74 0.85 -17.10
N GLY A 48 -1.10 1.20 -15.86
CA GLY A 48 -0.88 2.53 -15.31
C GLY A 48 0.41 2.61 -14.50
N ARG A 49 0.67 3.80 -13.94
CA ARG A 49 1.78 4.05 -13.02
C ARG A 49 1.28 4.22 -11.58
N ALA A 50 2.06 3.72 -10.63
CA ALA A 50 1.96 4.02 -9.21
C ALA A 50 3.39 4.15 -8.68
N ASP A 51 3.64 5.07 -7.77
CA ASP A 51 4.91 5.20 -7.05
C ASP A 51 4.91 4.39 -5.77
N ASP A 52 6.05 4.27 -5.11
CA ASP A 52 6.14 3.69 -3.78
C ASP A 52 5.29 4.48 -2.77
N LEU A 53 4.73 3.80 -1.78
CA LEU A 53 4.05 4.42 -0.66
C LEU A 53 5.07 4.94 0.35
N ARG A 54 4.72 6.04 1.02
CA ARG A 54 5.38 6.39 2.30
C ARG A 54 5.11 5.27 3.31
N SER A 55 6.18 4.67 3.82
CA SER A 55 6.18 3.78 4.98
C SER A 55 6.57 4.56 6.23
N TYR A 56 6.13 4.04 7.38
CA TYR A 56 6.39 4.62 8.69
C TYR A 56 7.02 3.53 9.55
N ALA A 57 7.99 3.89 10.39
CA ALA A 57 8.52 2.93 11.35
C ALA A 57 7.43 2.66 12.40
N VAL A 58 7.27 1.38 12.75
CA VAL A 58 6.25 0.93 13.70
C VAL A 58 6.91 0.08 14.77
N GLN A 59 6.54 0.33 16.02
CA GLN A 59 6.98 -0.45 17.17
C GLN A 59 5.75 -0.86 18.00
N VAL A 60 5.79 -2.05 18.60
CA VAL A 60 4.78 -2.53 19.54
C VAL A 60 5.36 -2.47 20.95
N GLU A 61 4.65 -1.80 21.87
CA GLU A 61 5.01 -1.70 23.28
C GLU A 61 3.82 -2.11 24.14
N GLY A 62 3.86 -3.32 24.71
CA GLY A 62 2.69 -3.88 25.41
C GLY A 62 1.50 -4.02 24.47
N ASP A 63 0.42 -3.27 24.76
CA ASP A 63 -0.80 -3.22 23.96
C ASP A 63 -0.83 -2.05 22.95
N ASP A 64 0.19 -1.18 22.96
CA ASP A 64 0.27 0.00 22.11
C ASP A 64 1.03 -0.27 20.80
N VAL A 65 0.54 0.35 19.71
CA VAL A 65 1.23 0.40 18.42
C VAL A 65 1.68 1.83 18.16
N LEU A 66 2.99 2.07 18.30
CA LEU A 66 3.63 3.35 18.05
C LEU A 66 3.96 3.48 16.56
N VAL A 67 3.67 4.65 15.99
CA VAL A 67 3.95 4.98 14.59
C VAL A 67 4.78 6.25 14.53
N ASP A 68 6.00 6.15 14.00
CA ASP A 68 6.83 7.31 13.73
C ASP A 68 6.35 8.03 12.47
N LEU A 69 5.97 9.31 12.58
CA LEU A 69 5.46 10.11 11.48
C LEU A 69 6.57 10.80 10.65
N GLY A 70 7.82 10.68 11.09
CA GLY A 70 9.01 11.34 10.53
C GLY A 70 9.17 12.77 11.01
#